data_AF-A0A7X7P8Q0-F1
#
_entry.id   AF-A0A7X7P8Q0-F1
#
_cell.length_a   1.000
_cell.length_b   1.000
_cell.length_c   1.000
_cell.angle_alpha   90.00
_cell.angle_beta   90.00
_cell.angle_gamma   90.00
#
_symmetry.space_group_name_H-M   'P 1'
#
loop_
_entity.id
_entity.type
_entity.pdbx_description
1 polymer ?
#
loop_
_entity_poly.entity_id
_entity_poly.type
_entity_poly.pdbx_seq_one_letter_code
_entity_poly.pdbx_strand_id
1 'polypeptide(L)'
;MGIYMIFAQYGSERVFLGSLNYQGQINSSPVELVSEGSSSKPILALTDAQRGLFLVVKKAGFLPESVALTSLTAGPIGKVILKPDPLEARIDSVIASMTLDDKIGQMTQGKVSATYYEGFTWGSALQGGGEYSSSYSSKAWAKTIPVSYGKDNVHGMGDVPGATIFPHNIGLGATRDSALVRRIGEAIAKEMWAAGIDLNFSPAISVPRDERWGRVYEGYGETPELAVMMGAAMVRGLQGDMYNADHRVMATAKHFIGDGATDKGYDRGNATITDKELREIHLPGYEAVVEQGVLSVMASFNQINGTHQHVDSLRLTGWLKTELAFDGYIIADWEGIDNSKTPGKAGDYSGTSTVTSSKDAIKKAINAGIDMGMVPDSYSSFSSTLKTLVNEGEVSQSRIDDAVRRILRAKFRAGRMDQPNGPAAYRNNPSLIGSSAHRAIAREAVSKSLVLLKNESSILPLSKTGKIYVTGEAADNIDMQLGGWTMGWQGVDRDNGKSFSGGTTILNGMKQVAPSATFTSSSQDADVIVYVVGEKPYAEWLGDYRGSNFEGQIYRSFTWGGPGATFKTVEELGYISKISEYKTAGKKVVTVFISGRPLPISTLITASDAFVAAWLPGSEGAGVADVLFGDYAPTGKLP
;
A
#
# COMPACT_ATOMS: atom_id res chain seq x y z
N MET A 1 15.03 31.75 -9.53
CA MET A 1 16.41 31.32 -9.85
C MET A 1 16.44 29.83 -9.65
N GLY A 2 16.72 29.05 -10.69
CA GLY A 2 16.61 27.59 -10.63
C GLY A 2 17.68 26.93 -11.48
N ILE A 3 18.28 25.89 -10.93
CA ILE A 3 19.22 24.99 -11.60
C ILE A 3 18.38 23.81 -12.10
N TYR A 4 18.29 23.63 -13.41
CA TYR A 4 17.61 22.48 -14.02
C TYR A 4 18.55 21.28 -14.03
N MET A 5 18.08 20.06 -13.77
CA MET A 5 18.90 18.85 -13.90
C MET A 5 18.41 17.99 -15.06
N ILE A 6 19.31 17.63 -15.97
CA ILE A 6 18.99 16.85 -17.17
C ILE A 6 19.55 15.44 -16.98
N PHE A 7 18.74 14.43 -17.29
CA PHE A 7 19.16 13.03 -17.28
C PHE A 7 18.84 12.38 -18.63
N ALA A 8 19.72 11.50 -19.09
CA ALA A 8 19.39 10.51 -20.11
C ALA A 8 19.18 9.15 -19.45
N GLN A 9 18.27 8.38 -20.03
CA GLN A 9 18.00 7.01 -19.62
C GLN A 9 18.25 6.09 -20.80
N TYR A 10 19.10 5.09 -20.59
CA TYR A 10 19.43 4.07 -21.57
C TYR A 10 19.25 2.70 -20.92
N GLY A 11 18.17 2.01 -21.27
CA GLY A 11 17.76 0.80 -20.54
C GLY A 11 17.45 1.11 -19.06
N SER A 12 18.05 0.34 -18.16
CA SER A 12 17.93 0.54 -16.69
C SER A 12 18.91 1.55 -16.12
N GLU A 13 19.87 2.06 -16.91
CA GLU A 13 20.87 3.01 -16.42
C GLU A 13 20.43 4.45 -16.63
N ARG A 14 20.68 5.27 -15.60
CA ARG A 14 20.39 6.70 -15.58
C ARG A 14 21.70 7.47 -15.52
N VAL A 15 21.89 8.40 -16.47
CA VAL A 15 23.10 9.22 -16.56
C VAL A 15 22.72 10.68 -16.42
N PHE A 16 23.31 11.35 -15.43
CA PHE A 16 23.18 12.80 -15.27
C PHE A 16 23.96 13.52 -16.36
N LEU A 17 23.26 14.36 -17.13
CA LEU A 17 23.81 15.05 -18.30
C LEU A 17 24.17 16.51 -18.03
N GLY A 18 23.83 17.07 -16.87
CA GLY A 18 24.25 18.41 -16.45
C GLY A 18 23.11 19.29 -15.96
N SER A 19 23.43 20.57 -15.74
CA SER A 19 22.48 21.54 -15.23
C SER A 19 22.45 22.89 -15.94
N LEU A 20 21.30 23.57 -15.91
CA LEU A 20 21.05 24.81 -16.66
C LEU A 20 20.65 25.98 -15.73
N ASN A 21 21.13 27.19 -16.01
CA ASN A 21 20.87 28.42 -15.24
C ASN A 21 20.40 29.53 -16.20
N TYR A 22 19.34 30.30 -15.88
CA TYR A 22 18.65 31.16 -16.86
C TYR A 22 18.82 32.68 -16.64
N GLN A 23 19.20 33.41 -17.71
CA GLN A 23 19.02 34.86 -17.92
C GLN A 23 18.61 35.15 -19.40
N GLY A 24 17.33 35.48 -19.64
CA GLY A 24 16.83 36.51 -20.59
C GLY A 24 16.91 36.36 -22.14
N GLN A 25 15.71 36.26 -22.77
CA GLN A 25 15.24 36.78 -24.08
C GLN A 25 15.22 35.89 -25.36
N ILE A 26 14.15 36.05 -26.17
CA ILE A 26 13.67 35.20 -27.28
C ILE A 26 13.61 36.00 -28.60
N ASN A 27 13.89 35.37 -29.77
CA ASN A 27 13.19 35.72 -31.03
C ASN A 27 13.17 34.65 -32.15
N SER A 28 12.02 34.62 -32.84
CA SER A 28 11.65 34.13 -34.21
C SER A 28 11.32 32.64 -34.54
N SER A 29 10.06 32.49 -35.01
CA SER A 29 9.34 31.57 -35.93
C SER A 29 9.12 30.06 -35.65
N PRO A 30 7.89 29.51 -35.89
CA PRO A 30 7.47 28.18 -35.39
C PRO A 30 7.36 27.08 -36.47
N VAL A 31 7.57 25.83 -36.06
CA VAL A 31 7.01 24.63 -36.72
C VAL A 31 6.36 23.78 -35.62
N GLU A 32 5.11 23.37 -35.82
CA GLU A 32 4.30 22.65 -34.83
C GLU A 32 4.64 21.15 -34.75
N LEU A 33 4.75 20.65 -33.52
CA LEU A 33 4.46 19.26 -33.19
C LEU A 33 3.17 19.25 -32.36
N VAL A 34 2.17 18.54 -32.88
CA VAL A 34 0.85 18.37 -32.26
C VAL A 34 0.99 17.32 -31.15
N SER A 35 0.61 17.67 -29.93
CA SER A 35 0.40 16.72 -28.84
C SER A 35 -0.84 15.88 -29.13
N GLU A 36 -0.70 14.56 -29.19
CA GLU A 36 -1.83 13.66 -29.47
C GLU A 36 -2.75 13.55 -28.27
N GLY A 37 -3.88 14.28 -28.34
CA GLY A 37 -5.13 13.78 -27.81
C GLY A 37 -5.60 12.60 -28.66
N SER A 38 -6.06 11.54 -27.99
CA SER A 38 -6.84 10.42 -28.54
C SER A 38 -6.33 9.83 -29.88
N SER A 39 -5.45 8.82 -29.83
CA SER A 39 -5.47 7.61 -30.72
C SER A 39 -4.12 6.94 -31.02
N SER A 40 -2.97 7.40 -30.52
CA SER A 40 -1.69 6.80 -30.93
C SER A 40 -1.25 5.58 -30.11
N LYS A 41 -0.66 4.61 -30.82
CA LYS A 41 -0.10 3.39 -30.24
C LYS A 41 0.98 3.73 -29.20
N PRO A 42 1.06 2.98 -28.09
CA PRO A 42 2.03 3.23 -27.02
C PRO A 42 3.46 3.21 -27.58
N ILE A 43 4.36 4.03 -27.01
CA ILE A 43 5.79 4.11 -27.38
C ILE A 43 6.50 2.74 -27.35
N LEU A 44 5.92 1.78 -26.61
CA LEU A 44 6.33 0.38 -26.51
C LEU A 44 6.06 -0.45 -27.77
N ALA A 45 5.24 0.05 -28.70
CA ALA A 45 4.94 -0.59 -29.99
C ALA A 45 5.96 -0.20 -31.08
N LEU A 46 6.95 0.64 -30.77
CA LEU A 46 8.01 1.07 -31.69
C LEU A 46 9.20 0.09 -31.65
N THR A 47 9.82 -0.10 -32.81
CA THR A 47 11.05 -0.88 -32.99
C THR A 47 12.25 -0.20 -32.32
N ASP A 48 13.33 -0.94 -32.02
CA ASP A 48 14.51 -0.39 -31.32
C ASP A 48 15.19 0.75 -32.11
N ALA A 49 15.18 0.66 -33.45
CA ALA A 49 15.66 1.73 -34.33
C ALA A 49 14.79 3.00 -34.24
N GLN A 50 13.49 2.85 -33.99
CA GLN A 50 12.58 3.99 -33.78
C GLN A 50 12.78 4.61 -32.40
N ARG A 51 13.02 3.81 -31.34
CA ARG A 51 13.26 4.32 -29.98
C ARG A 51 14.51 5.20 -29.88
N GLY A 52 15.55 4.91 -30.67
CA GLY A 52 16.77 5.72 -30.74
C GLY A 52 16.62 7.13 -31.31
N LEU A 53 15.43 7.49 -31.84
CA LEU A 53 15.14 8.80 -32.44
C LEU A 53 14.35 9.74 -31.51
N PHE A 54 13.92 9.29 -30.32
CA PHE A 54 13.09 10.08 -29.42
C PHE A 54 13.86 10.51 -28.17
N LEU A 55 13.77 11.80 -27.84
CA LEU A 55 14.28 12.36 -26.59
C LEU A 55 13.12 12.47 -25.60
N VAL A 56 13.12 11.64 -24.55
CA VAL A 56 12.09 11.67 -23.50
C VAL A 56 12.41 12.81 -22.53
N VAL A 57 11.81 13.98 -22.78
CA VAL A 57 11.85 15.09 -21.82
C VAL A 57 10.78 14.85 -20.76
N LYS A 58 11.18 14.33 -19.59
CA LYS A 58 10.27 14.27 -18.42
C LYS A 58 10.08 15.69 -17.86
N LYS A 59 8.82 16.13 -17.78
CA LYS A 59 8.40 17.38 -17.17
C LYS A 59 8.68 17.32 -15.66
N ALA A 60 9.61 18.13 -15.16
CA ALA A 60 9.77 18.39 -13.72
C ALA A 60 9.17 19.77 -13.38
N GLY A 61 8.05 19.79 -12.64
CA GLY A 61 7.47 21.02 -12.07
C GLY A 61 6.70 21.95 -13.03
N PHE A 62 6.35 23.13 -12.50
CA PHE A 62 5.55 24.18 -13.15
C PHE A 62 6.38 25.03 -14.13
N LEU A 63 5.78 25.35 -15.30
CA LEU A 63 6.36 25.90 -16.55
C LEU A 63 6.97 27.33 -16.43
N PRO A 64 7.82 27.75 -17.41
CA PRO A 64 7.31 28.38 -18.64
C PRO A 64 7.85 27.82 -19.97
N GLU A 65 7.29 28.37 -21.06
CA GLU A 65 7.31 27.91 -22.45
C GLU A 65 8.68 27.94 -23.15
N SER A 66 9.01 26.79 -23.75
CA SER A 66 10.16 26.45 -24.60
C SER A 66 11.43 25.92 -23.95
N VAL A 67 11.84 24.74 -24.43
CA VAL A 67 13.09 24.04 -24.12
C VAL A 67 13.91 24.01 -25.42
N ALA A 68 15.18 24.41 -25.35
CA ALA A 68 16.13 24.20 -26.44
C ALA A 68 17.00 22.98 -26.11
N LEU A 69 17.02 22.01 -27.02
CA LEU A 69 17.90 20.84 -26.97
C LEU A 69 19.07 21.09 -27.93
N THR A 70 20.30 20.93 -27.43
CA THR A 70 21.47 20.73 -28.29
C THR A 70 21.92 19.29 -28.13
N SER A 71 22.04 18.61 -29.27
CA SER A 71 22.51 17.24 -29.31
C SER A 71 24.04 17.19 -29.32
N LEU A 72 24.60 16.26 -28.55
CA LEU A 72 25.92 15.71 -28.82
C LEU A 72 25.74 14.66 -29.93
N THR A 73 25.98 15.07 -31.18
CA THR A 73 26.12 14.28 -32.44
C THR A 73 24.92 14.10 -33.38
N ALA A 74 23.72 14.58 -33.08
CA ALA A 74 22.64 14.78 -34.05
C ALA A 74 22.54 16.27 -34.43
N GLY A 75 22.13 16.59 -35.65
CA GLY A 75 21.88 17.99 -36.06
C GLY A 75 20.87 18.71 -35.14
N PRO A 76 20.72 20.04 -35.25
CA PRO A 76 19.85 20.82 -34.38
C PRO A 76 18.41 20.28 -34.39
N ILE A 77 17.99 19.70 -33.27
CA ILE A 77 16.60 19.32 -33.01
C ILE A 77 15.89 20.64 -32.74
N GLY A 78 14.88 20.98 -33.54
CA GLY A 78 14.16 22.26 -33.47
C GLY A 78 13.58 22.60 -32.08
N LYS A 79 13.03 23.82 -31.95
CA LYS A 79 12.46 24.31 -30.69
C LYS A 79 11.33 23.40 -30.19
N VAL A 80 11.47 22.84 -28.99
CA VAL A 80 10.41 22.04 -28.35
C VAL A 80 9.47 22.99 -27.60
N ILE A 81 8.20 23.03 -28.02
CA ILE A 81 7.13 23.77 -27.34
C ILE A 81 6.35 22.76 -26.49
N LEU A 82 6.47 22.89 -25.17
CA LEU A 82 5.65 22.13 -24.24
C LEU A 82 4.27 22.79 -24.15
N LYS A 83 3.22 22.10 -24.60
CA LYS A 83 1.83 22.56 -24.40
C LYS A 83 1.40 22.22 -22.96
N PRO A 84 0.80 23.16 -22.19
CA PRO A 84 0.23 22.86 -20.89
C PRO A 84 -0.82 21.75 -21.01
N ASP A 85 -0.91 20.89 -20.00
CA ASP A 85 -2.02 19.93 -19.90
C ASP A 85 -3.32 20.75 -19.91
N PRO A 86 -4.25 20.53 -20.88
CA PRO A 86 -5.51 21.28 -20.96
C PRO A 86 -6.33 21.22 -19.66
N LEU A 87 -6.07 20.20 -18.82
CA LEU A 87 -6.67 20.08 -17.51
C LEU A 87 -6.33 21.25 -16.57
N GLU A 88 -5.14 21.84 -16.68
CA GLU A 88 -4.68 22.90 -15.77
C GLU A 88 -5.57 24.14 -15.84
N ALA A 89 -6.04 24.52 -17.03
CA ALA A 89 -6.96 25.65 -17.19
C ALA A 89 -8.31 25.41 -16.47
N ARG A 90 -8.79 24.15 -16.46
CA ARG A 90 -10.01 23.76 -15.73
C ARG A 90 -9.78 23.85 -14.22
N ILE A 91 -8.62 23.38 -13.74
CA ILE A 91 -8.27 23.47 -12.33
C ILE A 91 -8.16 24.93 -11.88
N ASP A 92 -7.49 25.77 -12.67
CA ASP A 92 -7.35 27.20 -12.37
C ASP A 92 -8.71 27.91 -12.30
N SER A 93 -9.64 27.56 -13.20
CA SER A 93 -11.01 28.06 -13.14
C SER A 93 -11.74 27.65 -11.84
N VAL A 94 -11.52 26.42 -11.35
CA VAL A 94 -12.11 25.98 -10.07
C VAL A 94 -11.45 26.75 -8.92
N ILE A 95 -10.12 26.82 -8.85
CA ILE A 95 -9.39 27.53 -7.79
C ILE A 95 -9.78 29.02 -7.72
N ALA A 96 -9.96 29.67 -8.86
CA ALA A 96 -10.37 31.07 -8.92
C ALA A 96 -11.75 31.34 -8.29
N SER A 97 -12.61 30.32 -8.20
CA SER A 97 -13.93 30.41 -7.57
C SER A 97 -13.92 30.11 -6.07
N MET A 98 -12.80 29.63 -5.53
CA MET A 98 -12.70 29.16 -4.14
C MET A 98 -12.27 30.27 -3.17
N THR A 99 -12.97 30.38 -2.05
CA THR A 99 -12.52 31.15 -0.89
C THR A 99 -11.34 30.45 -0.20
N LEU A 100 -10.67 31.14 0.74
CA LEU A 100 -9.65 30.51 1.58
C LEU A 100 -10.22 29.32 2.38
N ASP A 101 -11.47 29.43 2.85
CA ASP A 101 -12.12 28.35 3.59
C ASP A 101 -12.41 27.13 2.71
N ASP A 102 -12.82 27.34 1.46
CA ASP A 102 -12.99 26.24 0.49
C ASP A 102 -11.66 25.53 0.21
N LYS A 103 -10.58 26.31 0.07
CA LYS A 103 -9.22 25.81 -0.17
C LYS A 103 -8.71 24.97 1.00
N ILE A 104 -8.81 25.50 2.22
CA ILE A 104 -8.46 24.77 3.45
C ILE A 104 -9.35 23.54 3.59
N GLY A 105 -10.64 23.65 3.28
CA GLY A 105 -11.57 22.52 3.22
C GLY A 105 -11.03 21.40 2.33
N GLN A 106 -10.57 21.70 1.12
CA GLN A 106 -9.95 20.70 0.23
C GLN A 106 -8.70 20.05 0.84
N MET A 107 -7.92 20.77 1.64
CA MET A 107 -6.71 20.29 2.32
C MET A 107 -7.00 19.50 3.61
N THR A 108 -8.26 19.35 4.00
CA THR A 108 -8.65 18.64 5.23
C THR A 108 -9.29 17.29 4.86
N GLN A 109 -8.85 16.23 5.55
CA GLN A 109 -9.52 14.94 5.56
C GLN A 109 -10.01 14.63 6.98
N GLY A 110 -11.33 14.55 7.16
CA GLY A 110 -11.98 14.31 8.46
C GLY A 110 -12.53 12.89 8.63
N LYS A 111 -12.94 12.54 9.85
CA LYS A 111 -13.57 11.24 10.14
C LYS A 111 -15.03 11.21 9.70
N VAL A 112 -15.45 10.13 9.07
CA VAL A 112 -16.88 9.83 8.85
C VAL A 112 -17.46 9.24 10.14
N SER A 113 -18.42 9.93 10.76
CA SER A 113 -19.14 9.42 11.94
C SER A 113 -20.29 8.50 11.52
N ALA A 114 -20.53 7.42 12.26
CA ALA A 114 -21.66 6.51 12.01
C ALA A 114 -23.05 7.18 12.17
N THR A 115 -23.13 8.28 12.91
CA THR A 115 -24.40 8.91 13.34
C THR A 115 -24.64 10.30 12.77
N TYR A 116 -23.64 10.94 12.16
CA TYR A 116 -23.78 12.31 11.62
C TYR A 116 -22.98 12.50 10.34
N TYR A 117 -23.69 12.80 9.25
CA TYR A 117 -23.13 12.92 7.89
C TYR A 117 -23.48 14.27 7.22
N GLU A 118 -23.91 15.27 7.99
CA GLU A 118 -24.34 16.57 7.47
C GLU A 118 -23.33 17.65 7.79
N GLY A 119 -23.33 18.74 7.00
CA GLY A 119 -22.54 19.94 7.32
C GLY A 119 -21.01 19.82 7.26
N PHE A 120 -20.43 18.72 6.75
CA PHE A 120 -18.98 18.62 6.62
C PHE A 120 -18.41 19.64 5.62
N THR A 121 -17.24 20.18 5.95
CA THR A 121 -16.51 21.22 5.21
C THR A 121 -15.17 20.74 4.64
N TRP A 122 -14.83 19.47 4.84
CA TRP A 122 -13.62 18.85 4.33
C TRP A 122 -13.78 18.34 2.89
N GLY A 123 -12.68 18.29 2.14
CA GLY A 123 -12.62 17.82 0.76
C GLY A 123 -12.33 16.33 0.61
N SER A 124 -12.00 15.65 1.70
CA SER A 124 -11.93 14.20 1.79
C SER A 124 -12.40 13.71 3.16
N ALA A 125 -12.77 12.44 3.28
CA ALA A 125 -13.04 11.80 4.56
C ALA A 125 -12.54 10.36 4.58
N LEU A 126 -12.42 9.77 5.77
CA LEU A 126 -12.08 8.35 5.93
C LEU A 126 -12.80 7.71 7.12
N GLN A 127 -12.69 6.38 7.21
CA GLN A 127 -12.93 5.61 8.43
C GLN A 127 -11.74 4.70 8.74
N GLY A 128 -11.34 4.65 10.02
CA GLY A 128 -10.25 3.80 10.49
C GLY A 128 -10.58 2.30 10.40
N GLY A 129 -9.59 1.45 10.69
CA GLY A 129 -9.74 -0.01 10.63
C GLY A 129 -10.92 -0.52 11.47
N GLY A 130 -11.76 -1.34 10.87
CA GLY A 130 -12.97 -1.89 11.49
C GLY A 130 -14.24 -1.04 11.35
N GLU A 131 -14.19 0.10 10.69
CA GLU A 131 -15.37 0.96 10.46
C GLU A 131 -15.63 1.17 8.96
N TYR A 132 -16.90 1.10 8.52
CA TYR A 132 -17.30 1.34 7.13
C TYR A 132 -18.78 1.75 7.03
N SER A 133 -19.10 2.71 6.15
CA SER A 133 -20.45 3.17 5.87
C SER A 133 -20.62 3.49 4.38
N SER A 134 -21.31 2.61 3.65
CA SER A 134 -21.59 2.80 2.22
C SER A 134 -22.40 4.06 1.92
N SER A 135 -23.26 4.47 2.87
CA SER A 135 -24.21 5.57 2.69
C SER A 135 -23.54 6.95 2.60
N TYR A 136 -22.31 7.09 3.12
CA TYR A 136 -21.58 8.36 3.09
C TYR A 136 -21.36 8.90 1.68
N SER A 137 -21.05 8.00 0.75
CA SER A 137 -20.78 8.31 -0.66
C SER A 137 -21.88 9.17 -1.31
N SER A 138 -23.15 8.87 -1.01
CA SER A 138 -24.30 9.59 -1.58
C SER A 138 -24.29 11.10 -1.27
N LYS A 139 -23.86 11.50 -0.06
CA LYS A 139 -23.75 12.90 0.34
C LYS A 139 -22.40 13.50 -0.07
N ALA A 140 -21.32 12.74 0.08
CA ALA A 140 -19.96 13.14 -0.28
C ALA A 140 -19.85 13.55 -1.75
N TRP A 141 -20.49 12.78 -2.63
CA TRP A 141 -20.37 12.93 -4.08
C TRP A 141 -21.40 13.89 -4.70
N ALA A 142 -22.39 14.33 -3.92
CA ALA A 142 -23.37 15.33 -4.33
C ALA A 142 -22.87 16.79 -4.21
N LYS A 143 -21.69 17.01 -3.61
CA LYS A 143 -21.06 18.33 -3.49
C LYS A 143 -20.55 18.82 -4.85
N THR A 144 -20.49 20.14 -5.03
CA THR A 144 -19.97 20.78 -6.25
C THR A 144 -18.55 20.31 -6.59
N ILE A 145 -17.69 20.23 -5.58
CA ILE A 145 -16.42 19.50 -5.65
C ILE A 145 -16.62 18.22 -4.84
N PRO A 146 -16.69 17.05 -5.49
CA PRO A 146 -16.94 15.78 -4.79
C PRO A 146 -15.91 15.53 -3.70
N VAL A 147 -16.39 15.07 -2.54
CA VAL A 147 -15.54 14.69 -1.42
C VAL A 147 -15.08 13.25 -1.62
N SER A 148 -13.76 13.04 -1.60
CA SER A 148 -13.17 11.70 -1.72
C SER A 148 -13.38 10.92 -0.43
N TYR A 149 -13.82 9.68 -0.50
CA TYR A 149 -13.98 8.79 0.64
C TYR A 149 -12.89 7.71 0.61
N GLY A 150 -11.95 7.85 1.56
CA GLY A 150 -10.74 7.05 1.70
C GLY A 150 -10.92 5.85 2.62
N LYS A 151 -10.26 4.75 2.28
CA LYS A 151 -10.20 3.55 3.11
C LYS A 151 -8.90 2.77 2.89
N ASP A 152 -8.41 2.12 3.93
CA ASP A 152 -7.35 1.11 3.86
C ASP A 152 -7.90 -0.21 3.29
N ASN A 153 -7.93 -0.33 1.96
CA ASN A 153 -8.23 -1.59 1.28
C ASN A 153 -6.93 -2.24 0.80
N VAL A 154 -6.05 -2.58 1.77
CA VAL A 154 -4.63 -2.93 1.53
C VAL A 154 -4.42 -4.33 0.95
N HIS A 155 -5.38 -5.24 1.12
CA HIS A 155 -5.35 -6.60 0.59
C HIS A 155 -6.75 -7.09 0.21
N GLY A 156 -7.57 -6.19 -0.33
CA GLY A 156 -9.02 -6.38 -0.42
C GLY A 156 -9.76 -5.42 0.50
N MET A 157 -11.08 -5.49 0.49
CA MET A 157 -11.92 -4.58 1.27
C MET A 157 -12.19 -5.15 2.66
N GLY A 158 -11.15 -5.14 3.50
CA GLY A 158 -11.10 -5.83 4.80
C GLY A 158 -12.28 -5.55 5.74
N ASP A 159 -12.83 -4.34 5.70
CA ASP A 159 -13.94 -3.92 6.58
C ASP A 159 -15.33 -4.00 5.93
N VAL A 160 -15.40 -4.48 4.67
CA VAL A 160 -16.66 -4.64 3.95
C VAL A 160 -17.10 -6.10 4.05
N PRO A 161 -18.26 -6.39 4.70
CA PRO A 161 -18.73 -7.76 4.86
C PRO A 161 -18.87 -8.50 3.54
N GLY A 162 -18.33 -9.71 3.48
CA GLY A 162 -18.41 -10.58 2.31
C GLY A 162 -17.43 -10.23 1.19
N ALA A 163 -16.59 -9.21 1.33
CA ALA A 163 -15.58 -8.87 0.32
C ALA A 163 -14.55 -9.98 0.08
N THR A 164 -13.89 -9.91 -1.07
CA THR A 164 -12.74 -10.78 -1.36
C THR A 164 -11.53 -10.27 -0.59
N ILE A 165 -10.85 -11.16 0.16
CA ILE A 165 -9.62 -10.84 0.88
C ILE A 165 -8.47 -11.62 0.25
N PHE A 166 -7.51 -10.90 -0.32
CA PHE A 166 -6.32 -11.41 -0.98
C PHE A 166 -5.21 -11.70 0.05
N PRO A 167 -4.16 -12.45 -0.33
CA PRO A 167 -2.95 -12.55 0.49
C PRO A 167 -2.39 -11.15 0.79
N HIS A 168 -1.85 -10.95 2.00
CA HIS A 168 -1.08 -9.75 2.31
C HIS A 168 0.15 -9.61 1.40
N ASN A 169 0.70 -8.40 1.33
CA ASN A 169 1.73 -8.03 0.35
C ASN A 169 2.97 -8.94 0.38
N ILE A 170 3.41 -9.41 1.56
CA ILE A 170 4.53 -10.35 1.64
C ILE A 170 4.27 -11.64 0.84
N GLY A 171 3.04 -12.17 0.91
CA GLY A 171 2.62 -13.32 0.11
C GLY A 171 2.53 -12.97 -1.39
N LEU A 172 2.04 -11.79 -1.74
CA LEU A 172 2.03 -11.33 -3.13
C LEU A 172 3.45 -11.15 -3.69
N GLY A 173 4.38 -10.66 -2.88
CA GLY A 173 5.81 -10.62 -3.16
C GLY A 173 6.36 -12.00 -3.52
N ALA A 174 6.00 -13.01 -2.72
CA ALA A 174 6.44 -14.39 -2.93
C ALA A 174 6.03 -14.95 -4.30
N THR A 175 4.95 -14.44 -4.90
CA THR A 175 4.49 -14.87 -6.24
C THR A 175 5.42 -14.45 -7.37
N ARG A 176 6.15 -13.33 -7.23
CA ARG A 176 6.92 -12.68 -8.32
C ARG A 176 6.08 -12.40 -9.58
N ASP A 177 4.76 -12.23 -9.43
CA ASP A 177 3.80 -12.08 -10.53
C ASP A 177 3.09 -10.71 -10.51
N SER A 178 3.69 -9.73 -11.19
CA SER A 178 3.09 -8.40 -11.35
C SER A 178 1.76 -8.41 -12.12
N ALA A 179 1.55 -9.38 -13.02
CA ALA A 179 0.30 -9.45 -13.79
C ALA A 179 -0.86 -9.90 -12.90
N LEU A 180 -0.61 -10.82 -11.96
CA LEU A 180 -1.53 -11.16 -10.90
C LEU A 180 -1.84 -9.96 -10.00
N VAL A 181 -0.82 -9.24 -9.51
CA VAL A 181 -1.03 -8.05 -8.65
C VAL A 181 -1.86 -6.97 -9.35
N ARG A 182 -1.67 -6.77 -10.66
CA ARG A 182 -2.52 -5.86 -11.45
C ARG A 182 -4.00 -6.30 -11.46
N ARG A 183 -4.27 -7.60 -11.67
CA ARG A 183 -5.65 -8.14 -11.63
C ARG A 183 -6.28 -8.01 -10.24
N ILE A 184 -5.48 -8.17 -9.18
CA ILE A 184 -5.91 -7.93 -7.80
C ILE A 184 -6.33 -6.46 -7.63
N GLY A 185 -5.48 -5.51 -8.04
CA GLY A 185 -5.82 -4.08 -7.97
C GLY A 185 -7.11 -3.71 -8.72
N GLU A 186 -7.33 -4.31 -9.90
CA GLU A 186 -8.57 -4.12 -10.66
C GLU A 186 -9.80 -4.68 -9.94
N ALA A 187 -9.70 -5.88 -9.36
CA ALA A 187 -10.77 -6.47 -8.56
C ALA A 187 -11.11 -5.60 -7.34
N ILE A 188 -10.09 -5.12 -6.62
CA ILE A 188 -10.25 -4.20 -5.48
C ILE A 188 -10.96 -2.92 -5.92
N ALA A 189 -10.55 -2.29 -7.02
CA ALA A 189 -11.18 -1.06 -7.50
C ALA A 189 -12.67 -1.26 -7.86
N LYS A 190 -13.03 -2.41 -8.45
CA LYS A 190 -14.42 -2.75 -8.77
C LYS A 190 -15.26 -2.98 -7.52
N GLU A 191 -14.74 -3.69 -6.53
CA GLU A 191 -15.43 -3.84 -5.24
C GLU A 191 -15.56 -2.48 -4.52
N MET A 192 -14.54 -1.61 -4.61
CA MET A 192 -14.58 -0.27 -4.01
C MET A 192 -15.74 0.57 -4.53
N TRP A 193 -15.97 0.58 -5.85
CA TRP A 193 -17.12 1.27 -6.42
C TRP A 193 -18.45 0.66 -5.95
N ALA A 194 -18.55 -0.66 -5.87
CA ALA A 194 -19.74 -1.33 -5.36
C ALA A 194 -20.06 -0.94 -3.90
N ALA A 195 -19.03 -0.59 -3.14
CA ALA A 195 -19.08 -0.15 -1.75
C ALA A 195 -19.12 1.38 -1.55
N GLY A 196 -19.08 2.17 -2.62
CA GLY A 196 -19.12 3.63 -2.52
C GLY A 196 -17.80 4.26 -2.03
N ILE A 197 -16.65 3.64 -2.29
CA ILE A 197 -15.31 4.14 -1.92
C ILE A 197 -14.54 4.53 -3.20
N ASP A 198 -13.84 5.66 -3.21
CA ASP A 198 -13.13 6.18 -4.40
C ASP A 198 -11.66 6.56 -4.17
N LEU A 199 -11.17 6.42 -2.94
CA LEU A 199 -9.77 6.63 -2.56
C LEU A 199 -9.26 5.40 -1.78
N ASN A 200 -8.18 4.79 -2.26
CA ASN A 200 -7.55 3.64 -1.60
C ASN A 200 -6.19 4.04 -1.02
N PHE A 201 -5.96 3.73 0.25
CA PHE A 201 -4.65 3.85 0.89
C PHE A 201 -3.77 2.63 0.60
N SER A 202 -3.51 2.39 -0.69
CA SER A 202 -2.74 1.27 -1.22
C SER A 202 -2.11 1.65 -2.57
N PRO A 203 -0.92 1.12 -2.93
CA PRO A 203 -0.13 0.12 -2.20
C PRO A 203 0.77 0.66 -1.08
N ALA A 204 0.96 -0.14 -0.04
CA ALA A 204 2.17 -0.06 0.77
C ALA A 204 3.34 -0.64 -0.02
N ILE A 205 4.39 0.16 -0.22
CA ILE A 205 5.60 -0.21 -0.97
C ILE A 205 6.85 -0.14 -0.09
N SER A 206 6.64 -0.31 1.22
CA SER A 206 7.69 -0.42 2.22
C SER A 206 8.65 -1.55 1.85
N VAL A 207 9.93 -1.35 2.16
CA VAL A 207 11.00 -2.35 1.99
C VAL A 207 11.51 -2.68 3.39
N PRO A 208 10.94 -3.67 4.09
CA PRO A 208 11.31 -4.00 5.47
C PRO A 208 12.76 -4.50 5.53
N ARG A 209 13.52 -4.01 6.51
CA ARG A 209 14.93 -4.41 6.75
C ARG A 209 15.14 -5.09 8.10
N ASP A 210 14.07 -5.25 8.88
CA ASP A 210 14.09 -5.86 10.20
C ASP A 210 12.74 -6.53 10.51
N GLU A 211 12.74 -7.85 10.64
CA GLU A 211 11.53 -8.66 10.83
C GLU A 211 10.85 -8.42 12.17
N ARG A 212 11.50 -7.74 13.12
CA ARG A 212 10.86 -7.38 14.40
C ARG A 212 9.73 -6.38 14.23
N TRP A 213 9.68 -5.66 13.11
CA TRP A 213 8.64 -4.68 12.80
C TRP A 213 7.29 -5.35 12.52
N GLY A 214 6.24 -4.87 13.16
CA GLY A 214 4.88 -5.39 13.08
C GLY A 214 4.14 -5.09 11.77
N ARG A 215 4.80 -4.44 10.80
CA ARG A 215 4.24 -4.17 9.45
C ARG A 215 5.02 -4.81 8.31
N VAL A 216 5.92 -5.76 8.61
CA VAL A 216 6.69 -6.49 7.58
C VAL A 216 5.77 -7.08 6.51
N TYR A 217 4.59 -7.60 6.88
CA TYR A 217 3.64 -8.20 5.94
C TYR A 217 3.03 -7.21 4.94
N GLU A 218 3.08 -5.91 5.23
CA GLU A 218 2.56 -4.85 4.36
C GLU A 218 3.57 -4.49 3.24
N GLY A 219 4.85 -4.82 3.41
CA GLY A 219 5.84 -4.76 2.33
C GLY A 219 5.76 -5.97 1.40
N TYR A 220 6.18 -5.81 0.14
CA TYR A 220 6.24 -6.92 -0.82
C TYR A 220 7.46 -7.82 -0.63
N GLY A 221 8.35 -7.53 0.31
CA GLY A 221 9.61 -8.23 0.51
C GLY A 221 10.73 -7.26 0.86
N GLU A 222 11.91 -7.81 1.14
CA GLU A 222 13.02 -7.01 1.66
C GLU A 222 13.85 -6.26 0.60
N THR A 223 13.47 -6.38 -0.68
CA THR A 223 14.23 -5.87 -1.84
C THR A 223 13.48 -4.75 -2.59
N PRO A 224 14.19 -3.73 -3.11
CA PRO A 224 13.59 -2.65 -3.89
C PRO A 224 12.91 -3.14 -5.17
N GLU A 225 13.42 -4.20 -5.81
CA GLU A 225 12.87 -4.75 -7.05
C GLU A 225 11.42 -5.21 -6.90
N LEU A 226 11.05 -5.74 -5.72
CA LEU A 226 9.68 -6.16 -5.43
C LEU A 226 8.76 -4.97 -5.20
N ALA A 227 9.23 -3.95 -4.48
CA ALA A 227 8.47 -2.71 -4.33
C ALA A 227 8.21 -2.02 -5.69
N VAL A 228 9.20 -2.01 -6.58
CA VAL A 228 9.07 -1.50 -7.96
C VAL A 228 8.05 -2.32 -8.75
N MET A 229 8.24 -3.64 -8.83
CA MET A 229 7.44 -4.52 -9.67
C MET A 229 5.97 -4.58 -9.21
N MET A 230 5.75 -4.78 -7.91
CA MET A 230 4.41 -4.98 -7.36
C MET A 230 3.68 -3.67 -7.11
N GLY A 231 4.39 -2.63 -6.64
CA GLY A 231 3.82 -1.32 -6.43
C GLY A 231 3.27 -0.71 -7.72
N ALA A 232 4.08 -0.73 -8.80
CA ALA A 232 3.64 -0.26 -10.11
C ALA A 232 2.44 -1.06 -10.63
N ALA A 233 2.44 -2.38 -10.45
CA ALA A 233 1.32 -3.23 -10.86
C ALA A 233 0.02 -2.93 -10.12
N MET A 234 0.07 -2.75 -8.79
CA MET A 234 -1.09 -2.42 -7.97
C MET A 234 -1.67 -1.05 -8.37
N VAL A 235 -0.83 -0.03 -8.56
CA VAL A 235 -1.27 1.30 -9.02
C VAL A 235 -1.99 1.20 -10.38
N ARG A 236 -1.43 0.45 -11.33
CA ARG A 236 -2.06 0.23 -12.65
C ARG A 236 -3.35 -0.57 -12.57
N GLY A 237 -3.46 -1.50 -11.61
CA GLY A 237 -4.70 -2.23 -11.37
C GLY A 237 -5.81 -1.32 -10.85
N LEU A 238 -5.49 -0.51 -9.83
CA LEU A 238 -6.43 0.41 -9.19
C LEU A 238 -6.85 1.57 -10.11
N GLN A 239 -5.91 2.18 -10.83
CA GLN A 239 -6.12 3.41 -11.59
C GLN A 239 -6.26 3.20 -13.11
N GLY A 240 -5.85 2.06 -13.64
CA GLY A 240 -5.56 1.92 -15.07
C GLY A 240 -4.19 2.49 -15.46
N ASP A 241 -3.77 2.21 -16.69
CA ASP A 241 -2.51 2.74 -17.25
C ASP A 241 -2.66 4.26 -17.44
N MET A 242 -1.96 5.08 -16.64
CA MET A 242 -2.10 6.54 -16.67
C MET A 242 -3.57 7.00 -16.63
N TYR A 243 -4.34 6.45 -15.70
CA TYR A 243 -5.77 6.75 -15.49
C TYR A 243 -6.70 6.24 -16.61
N ASN A 244 -6.20 5.44 -17.55
CA ASN A 244 -6.99 4.93 -18.66
C ASN A 244 -7.73 3.64 -18.28
N ALA A 245 -8.69 3.77 -17.36
CA ALA A 245 -9.62 2.71 -17.00
C ALA A 245 -10.96 3.28 -16.53
N ASP A 246 -12.05 2.59 -16.86
CA ASP A 246 -13.39 2.97 -16.42
C ASP A 246 -13.60 2.76 -14.92
N HIS A 247 -12.95 1.75 -14.34
CA HIS A 247 -13.05 1.41 -12.91
C HIS A 247 -12.10 2.20 -12.02
N ARG A 248 -11.33 3.15 -12.57
CA ARG A 248 -10.23 3.81 -11.83
C ARG A 248 -10.67 4.39 -10.49
N VAL A 249 -9.92 4.09 -9.43
CA VAL A 249 -10.01 4.74 -8.10
C VAL A 249 -8.70 5.46 -7.81
N MET A 250 -8.68 6.45 -6.92
CA MET A 250 -7.42 7.10 -6.55
C MET A 250 -6.57 6.15 -5.70
N ALA A 251 -5.34 5.85 -6.13
CA ALA A 251 -4.39 5.08 -5.35
C ALA A 251 -3.44 6.00 -4.57
N THR A 252 -2.97 5.51 -3.42
CA THR A 252 -2.01 6.19 -2.55
C THR A 252 -0.83 5.27 -2.26
N ALA A 253 0.35 5.61 -2.77
CA ALA A 253 1.57 4.89 -2.42
C ALA A 253 2.05 5.28 -1.01
N LYS A 254 2.39 4.31 -0.16
CA LYS A 254 2.73 4.55 1.25
C LYS A 254 3.86 3.65 1.82
N HIS A 255 4.61 4.06 2.85
CA HIS A 255 4.65 5.41 3.46
C HIS A 255 5.98 6.09 3.15
N PHE A 256 5.92 7.31 2.63
CA PHE A 256 7.07 8.04 2.12
C PHE A 256 7.79 8.79 3.26
N ILE A 257 9.01 8.45 3.64
CA ILE A 257 9.82 7.33 3.13
C ILE A 257 10.65 6.68 4.24
N GLY A 258 11.03 5.42 4.04
CA GLY A 258 11.95 4.71 4.93
C GLY A 258 11.29 4.10 6.17
N ASP A 259 9.97 3.89 6.14
CA ASP A 259 9.22 3.23 7.22
C ASP A 259 9.77 1.83 7.56
N GLY A 260 10.17 1.06 6.55
CA GLY A 260 10.79 -0.26 6.72
C GLY A 260 12.24 -0.28 7.18
N ALA A 261 12.87 0.89 7.40
CA ALA A 261 14.30 1.02 7.74
C ALA A 261 14.57 1.41 9.20
N THR A 262 13.54 1.44 10.05
CA THR A 262 13.70 1.93 11.42
C THR A 262 14.61 1.01 12.23
N ASP A 263 15.44 1.63 13.08
CA ASP A 263 16.42 0.93 13.90
C ASP A 263 15.69 -0.11 14.76
N LYS A 264 16.12 -1.38 14.71
CA LYS A 264 15.50 -2.52 15.44
C LYS A 264 14.02 -2.76 15.08
N GLY A 265 13.56 -2.27 13.93
CA GLY A 265 12.20 -2.41 13.45
C GLY A 265 11.16 -1.72 14.34
N TYR A 266 11.51 -0.61 15.01
CA TYR A 266 10.53 0.22 15.75
C TYR A 266 9.51 0.82 14.80
N ASP A 267 8.24 0.43 14.92
CA ASP A 267 7.18 1.12 14.19
C ASP A 267 7.18 2.60 14.58
N ARG A 268 7.15 3.47 13.57
CA ARG A 268 7.26 4.94 13.73
C ARG A 268 8.55 5.41 14.41
N GLY A 269 9.57 4.56 14.47
CA GLY A 269 10.87 4.84 15.06
C GLY A 269 11.75 5.76 14.21
N ASN A 270 13.03 5.81 14.53
CA ASN A 270 14.04 6.49 13.72
C ASN A 270 14.76 5.49 12.82
N ALA A 271 14.98 5.86 11.56
CA ALA A 271 15.89 5.18 10.65
C ALA A 271 17.24 5.94 10.65
N THR A 272 18.30 5.27 11.12
CA THR A 272 19.67 5.79 11.03
C THR A 272 20.28 5.31 9.71
N ILE A 273 20.16 6.14 8.67
CA ILE A 273 20.42 5.73 7.28
C ILE A 273 20.97 6.88 6.44
N THR A 274 21.83 6.60 5.47
CA THR A 274 22.34 7.62 4.55
C THR A 274 21.35 7.92 3.42
N ASP A 275 21.43 9.12 2.84
CA ASP A 275 20.64 9.47 1.65
C ASP A 275 20.93 8.54 0.46
N LYS A 276 22.17 8.01 0.37
CA LYS A 276 22.53 7.02 -0.65
C LYS A 276 21.72 5.74 -0.48
N GLU A 277 21.71 5.17 0.73
CA GLU A 277 20.96 3.94 1.02
C GLU A 277 19.45 4.15 0.86
N LEU A 278 18.91 5.30 1.28
CA LEU A 278 17.50 5.66 1.04
C LEU A 278 17.17 5.64 -0.46
N ARG A 279 18.04 6.20 -1.30
CA ARG A 279 17.86 6.25 -2.75
C ARG A 279 18.00 4.89 -3.41
N GLU A 280 18.90 4.04 -2.92
CA GLU A 280 19.15 2.71 -3.47
C GLU A 280 18.06 1.70 -3.05
N ILE A 281 17.51 1.81 -1.85
CA ILE A 281 16.64 0.79 -1.26
C ILE A 281 15.17 1.24 -1.16
N HIS A 282 14.91 2.46 -0.70
CA HIS A 282 13.54 2.87 -0.32
C HIS A 282 12.86 3.77 -1.35
N LEU A 283 13.63 4.50 -2.17
CA LEU A 283 13.11 5.39 -3.21
C LEU A 283 12.66 4.69 -4.51
N PRO A 284 13.25 3.57 -4.98
CA PRO A 284 12.94 3.02 -6.30
C PRO A 284 11.46 2.69 -6.52
N GLY A 285 10.78 2.16 -5.50
CA GLY A 285 9.34 1.90 -5.56
C GLY A 285 8.52 3.17 -5.84
N TYR A 286 8.93 4.31 -5.26
CA TYR A 286 8.30 5.61 -5.48
C TYR A 286 8.55 6.14 -6.89
N GLU A 287 9.75 5.97 -7.43
CA GLU A 287 10.03 6.33 -8.83
C GLU A 287 9.08 5.58 -9.77
N ALA A 288 8.92 4.27 -9.56
CA ALA A 288 8.08 3.41 -10.38
C ALA A 288 6.59 3.80 -10.32
N VAL A 289 6.04 4.04 -9.13
CA VAL A 289 4.61 4.41 -9.02
C VAL A 289 4.34 5.83 -9.51
N VAL A 290 5.27 6.77 -9.37
CA VAL A 290 5.16 8.11 -9.95
C VAL A 290 5.16 8.03 -11.48
N GLU A 291 5.98 7.16 -12.07
CA GLU A 291 5.97 6.89 -13.51
C GLU A 291 4.66 6.28 -14.01
N GLN A 292 3.97 5.48 -13.19
CA GLN A 292 2.63 4.96 -13.50
C GLN A 292 1.52 5.97 -13.20
N GLY A 293 1.88 7.17 -12.74
CA GLY A 293 0.96 8.24 -12.43
C GLY A 293 0.18 8.01 -11.14
N VAL A 294 0.75 7.48 -10.06
CA VAL A 294 0.03 7.42 -8.77
C VAL A 294 -0.56 8.79 -8.41
N LEU A 295 -1.81 8.84 -7.92
CA LEU A 295 -2.53 10.10 -7.68
C LEU A 295 -2.24 10.72 -6.31
N SER A 296 -1.85 9.89 -5.34
CA SER A 296 -1.48 10.34 -4.01
C SER A 296 -0.26 9.59 -3.46
N VAL A 297 0.47 10.23 -2.54
CA VAL A 297 1.53 9.62 -1.74
C VAL A 297 1.29 9.97 -0.28
N MET A 298 1.35 8.98 0.61
CA MET A 298 1.20 9.20 2.06
C MET A 298 2.57 9.39 2.72
N ALA A 299 2.73 10.46 3.48
CA ALA A 299 3.94 10.70 4.28
C ALA A 299 4.02 9.74 5.48
N SER A 300 5.22 9.30 5.83
CA SER A 300 5.47 8.32 6.89
C SER A 300 5.58 8.91 8.29
N PHE A 301 5.25 8.11 9.32
CA PHE A 301 5.47 8.47 10.73
C PHE A 301 6.93 8.44 11.18
N ASN A 302 7.80 7.68 10.50
CA ASN A 302 9.17 7.49 10.99
C ASN A 302 9.97 8.79 10.98
N GLN A 303 11.08 8.77 11.70
CA GLN A 303 12.14 9.76 11.54
C GLN A 303 13.22 9.21 10.60
N ILE A 304 13.88 10.11 9.88
CA ILE A 304 15.16 9.84 9.21
C ILE A 304 16.19 10.73 9.87
N ASN A 305 17.19 10.13 10.53
CA ASN A 305 18.23 10.85 11.26
C ASN A 305 17.66 11.97 12.16
N GLY A 306 16.59 11.65 12.90
CA GLY A 306 15.90 12.57 13.82
C GLY A 306 14.89 13.54 13.20
N THR A 307 14.71 13.55 11.87
CA THR A 307 13.72 14.39 11.21
C THR A 307 12.45 13.60 10.90
N HIS A 308 11.32 13.99 11.51
CA HIS A 308 10.02 13.34 11.27
C HIS A 308 9.52 13.62 9.85
N GLN A 309 9.08 12.59 9.12
CA GLN A 309 8.85 12.71 7.68
C GLN A 309 7.67 13.64 7.31
N HIS A 310 6.66 13.83 8.18
CA HIS A 310 5.62 14.85 7.96
C HIS A 310 6.09 16.31 7.93
N VAL A 311 7.30 16.62 8.42
CA VAL A 311 7.86 17.99 8.41
C VAL A 311 9.15 18.09 7.59
N ASP A 312 9.49 17.05 6.83
CA ASP A 312 10.73 16.94 6.08
C ASP A 312 10.60 17.53 4.66
N SER A 313 10.88 18.83 4.54
CA SER A 313 10.80 19.54 3.25
C SER A 313 11.78 18.99 2.20
N LEU A 314 12.94 18.48 2.62
CA LEU A 314 13.94 17.93 1.72
C LEU A 314 13.38 16.72 0.98
N ARG A 315 12.77 15.76 1.68
CA ARG A 315 12.19 14.59 1.01
C ARG A 315 10.84 14.89 0.37
N LEU A 316 9.91 15.55 1.07
CA LEU A 316 8.55 15.78 0.55
C LEU A 316 8.52 16.72 -0.66
N THR A 317 9.21 17.86 -0.58
CA THR A 317 9.24 18.83 -1.68
C THR A 317 10.45 18.64 -2.58
N GLY A 318 11.64 18.49 -2.00
CA GLY A 318 12.88 18.32 -2.76
C GLY A 318 12.86 17.03 -3.58
N TRP A 319 12.77 15.87 -2.94
CA TRP A 319 12.86 14.60 -3.67
C TRP A 319 11.56 14.27 -4.39
N LEU A 320 10.43 14.19 -3.69
CA LEU A 320 9.19 13.69 -4.29
C LEU A 320 8.60 14.67 -5.32
N LYS A 321 8.27 15.90 -4.91
CA LYS A 321 7.63 16.87 -5.82
C LYS A 321 8.57 17.39 -6.90
N THR A 322 9.85 17.63 -6.58
CA THR A 322 10.80 18.29 -7.49
C THR A 322 11.61 17.28 -8.29
N GLU A 323 12.40 16.42 -7.65
CA GLU A 323 13.28 15.46 -8.36
C GLU A 323 12.49 14.38 -9.10
N LEU A 324 11.50 13.75 -8.45
CA LEU A 324 10.66 12.72 -9.08
C LEU A 324 9.53 13.30 -9.93
N ALA A 325 9.34 14.62 -9.89
CA ALA A 325 8.28 15.32 -10.60
C ALA A 325 6.86 14.82 -10.26
N PHE A 326 6.65 14.33 -9.04
CA PHE A 326 5.32 13.92 -8.59
C PHE A 326 4.35 15.11 -8.66
N ASP A 327 3.30 14.99 -9.49
CA ASP A 327 2.30 16.05 -9.69
C ASP A 327 0.96 15.79 -8.96
N GLY A 328 0.81 14.62 -8.33
CA GLY A 328 -0.30 14.31 -7.44
C GLY A 328 -0.18 15.05 -6.09
N TYR A 329 -0.96 14.62 -5.10
CA TYR A 329 -0.99 15.25 -3.78
C TYR A 329 -0.40 14.37 -2.68
N ILE A 330 0.33 14.99 -1.75
CA ILE A 330 0.87 14.35 -0.55
C ILE A 330 -0.16 14.44 0.57
N ILE A 331 -0.56 13.29 1.10
CA ILE A 331 -1.43 13.20 2.26
C ILE A 331 -0.62 12.84 3.51
N ALA A 332 -0.95 13.43 4.65
CA ALA A 332 -0.44 12.96 5.94
C ALA A 332 -1.05 11.60 6.30
N ASP A 333 -0.29 10.73 6.97
CA ASP A 333 -0.86 9.62 7.74
C ASP A 333 -1.68 10.10 8.96
N TRP A 334 -2.43 9.20 9.61
CA TRP A 334 -3.38 9.44 10.70
C TRP A 334 -2.80 10.30 11.83
N GLU A 335 -3.27 11.54 11.93
CA GLU A 335 -2.77 12.54 12.90
C GLU A 335 -1.23 12.72 12.84
N GLY A 336 -0.59 12.37 11.72
CA GLY A 336 0.86 12.35 11.59
C GLY A 336 1.52 13.72 11.68
N ILE A 337 0.77 14.78 11.31
CA ILE A 337 1.19 16.15 11.57
C ILE A 337 1.34 16.39 13.08
N ASP A 338 0.33 16.05 13.88
CA ASP A 338 0.38 16.27 15.33
C ASP A 338 1.38 15.33 16.04
N ASN A 339 1.49 14.09 15.57
CA ASN A 339 2.45 13.10 16.08
C ASN A 339 3.91 13.54 15.92
N SER A 340 4.23 14.45 14.99
CA SER A 340 5.57 15.03 14.87
C SER A 340 6.05 15.76 16.13
N LYS A 341 5.15 16.13 17.05
CA LYS A 341 5.49 16.69 18.37
C LYS A 341 6.05 15.65 19.34
N THR A 342 5.68 14.39 19.18
CA THR A 342 6.10 13.25 20.01
C THR A 342 6.47 12.05 19.14
N PRO A 343 7.55 12.15 18.34
CA PRO A 343 7.90 11.12 17.37
C PRO A 343 8.01 9.73 17.97
N GLY A 344 7.31 8.76 17.37
CA GLY A 344 7.33 7.35 17.77
C GLY A 344 6.64 6.99 19.08
N LYS A 345 6.04 7.96 19.81
CA LYS A 345 5.40 7.71 21.12
C LYS A 345 4.35 6.59 21.08
N ALA A 346 3.58 6.51 19.99
CA ALA A 346 2.59 5.45 19.80
C ALA A 346 3.24 4.06 19.71
N GLY A 347 4.41 3.96 19.08
CA GLY A 347 5.16 2.72 18.86
C GLY A 347 6.19 2.38 19.94
N ASP A 348 5.98 2.84 21.17
CA ASP A 348 6.90 2.65 22.30
C ASP A 348 8.34 3.13 21.99
N TYR A 349 8.43 4.19 21.18
CA TYR A 349 9.68 4.87 20.84
C TYR A 349 9.64 6.32 21.33
N SER A 350 10.79 6.87 21.72
CA SER A 350 10.92 8.25 22.17
C SER A 350 11.91 8.99 21.27
N GLY A 351 11.42 9.45 20.13
CA GLY A 351 12.20 10.20 19.16
C GLY A 351 12.39 11.65 19.57
N THR A 352 13.39 12.30 18.97
CA THR A 352 13.65 13.73 19.23
C THR A 352 12.67 14.57 18.42
N SER A 353 11.88 15.41 19.08
CA SER A 353 10.96 16.33 18.40
C SER A 353 11.68 17.59 17.93
N THR A 354 11.44 17.98 16.68
CA THR A 354 11.83 19.28 16.11
C THR A 354 10.66 20.27 16.10
N VAL A 355 9.55 19.95 16.77
CA VAL A 355 8.29 20.68 16.72
C VAL A 355 7.82 21.04 18.14
N THR A 356 7.37 22.28 18.33
CA THR A 356 7.11 22.82 19.68
C THR A 356 5.63 22.89 20.06
N SER A 357 4.71 22.83 19.09
CA SER A 357 3.26 22.92 19.31
C SER A 357 2.49 22.41 18.10
N SER A 358 1.16 22.21 18.22
CA SER A 358 0.32 21.82 17.07
C SER A 358 0.30 22.90 15.98
N LYS A 359 0.34 24.18 16.36
CA LYS A 359 0.45 25.30 15.39
C LYS A 359 1.78 25.23 14.62
N ASP A 360 2.89 24.97 15.32
CA ASP A 360 4.20 24.78 14.69
C ASP A 360 4.23 23.53 13.80
N ALA A 361 3.58 22.44 14.22
CA ALA A 361 3.44 21.20 13.44
C ALA A 361 2.73 21.45 12.11
N ILE A 362 1.56 22.09 12.15
CA ILE A 362 0.76 22.43 10.96
C ILE A 362 1.57 23.35 10.04
N LYS A 363 2.19 24.40 10.59
CA LYS A 363 3.04 25.31 9.83
C LYS A 363 4.14 24.57 9.08
N LYS A 364 4.92 23.76 9.79
CA LYS A 364 6.06 23.03 9.22
C LYS A 364 5.60 21.99 8.20
N ALA A 365 4.54 21.22 8.49
CA ALA A 365 4.05 20.19 7.59
C ALA A 365 3.54 20.76 6.26
N ILE A 366 2.72 21.82 6.31
CA ILE A 366 2.18 22.45 5.10
C ILE A 366 3.31 23.12 4.29
N ASN A 367 4.26 23.80 4.94
CA ASN A 367 5.41 24.38 4.25
C ASN A 367 6.42 23.33 3.75
N ALA A 368 6.49 22.15 4.37
CA ALA A 368 7.32 21.03 3.92
C ALA A 368 6.77 20.35 2.66
N GLY A 369 5.47 20.50 2.39
CA GLY A 369 4.86 20.02 1.15
C GLY A 369 3.64 19.13 1.33
N ILE A 370 3.16 18.88 2.56
CA ILE A 370 1.88 18.19 2.77
C ILE A 370 0.77 18.98 2.09
N ASP A 371 -0.06 18.30 1.31
CA ASP A 371 -1.18 18.87 0.56
C ASP A 371 -2.51 18.66 1.28
N MET A 372 -2.68 17.49 1.92
CA MET A 372 -3.87 17.12 2.66
C MET A 372 -3.53 16.58 4.05
N GLY A 373 -4.12 17.14 5.09
CA GLY A 373 -4.03 16.60 6.45
C GLY A 373 -5.05 15.48 6.66
N MET A 374 -4.59 14.29 7.04
CA MET A 374 -5.44 13.25 7.62
C MET A 374 -5.59 13.55 9.12
N VAL A 375 -6.64 14.30 9.44
CA VAL A 375 -6.92 14.86 10.77
C VAL A 375 -8.31 14.41 11.23
N PRO A 376 -8.54 13.08 11.35
CA PRO A 376 -9.87 12.52 11.59
C PRO A 376 -10.54 13.12 12.83
N ASP A 377 -9.77 13.34 13.89
CA ASP A 377 -10.27 13.86 15.17
C ASP A 377 -9.98 15.36 15.32
N SER A 378 -8.88 15.84 14.73
CA SER A 378 -8.43 17.24 14.86
C SER A 378 -8.83 18.16 13.70
N TYR A 379 -9.71 17.75 12.78
CA TYR A 379 -10.05 18.51 11.56
C TYR A 379 -10.43 19.99 11.79
N SER A 380 -11.16 20.27 12.87
CA SER A 380 -11.65 21.63 13.20
C SER A 380 -10.51 22.54 13.67
N SER A 381 -9.65 22.02 14.57
CA SER A 381 -8.47 22.77 15.04
C SER A 381 -7.41 22.90 13.95
N PHE A 382 -7.24 21.88 13.10
CA PHE A 382 -6.39 21.93 11.92
C PHE A 382 -6.81 23.07 10.97
N SER A 383 -8.09 23.08 10.56
CA SER A 383 -8.59 24.04 9.57
C SER A 383 -8.54 25.48 10.09
N SER A 384 -8.94 25.71 11.35
CA SER A 384 -8.88 27.03 11.97
C SER A 384 -7.44 27.53 12.16
N THR A 385 -6.54 26.66 12.60
CA THR A 385 -5.12 27.00 12.78
C THR A 385 -4.43 27.29 11.45
N LEU A 386 -4.71 26.50 10.41
CA LEU A 386 -4.16 26.75 9.07
C LEU A 386 -4.63 28.09 8.51
N LYS A 387 -5.91 28.45 8.72
CA LYS A 387 -6.44 29.77 8.34
C LYS A 387 -5.69 30.90 9.04
N THR A 388 -5.46 30.75 10.35
CA THR A 388 -4.66 31.71 11.12
C THR A 388 -3.25 31.83 10.57
N LEU A 389 -2.57 30.72 10.29
CA LEU A 389 -1.20 30.72 9.73
C LEU A 389 -1.12 31.41 8.36
N VAL A 390 -2.14 31.26 7.52
CA VAL A 390 -2.21 31.95 6.22
C VAL A 390 -2.41 33.45 6.41
N ASN A 391 -3.32 33.85 7.29
CA ASN A 391 -3.57 35.26 7.59
C ASN A 391 -2.36 35.96 8.25
N GLU A 392 -1.56 35.22 9.01
CA GLU A 392 -0.30 35.69 9.61
C GLU A 392 0.87 35.71 8.60
N GLY A 393 0.70 35.14 7.41
CA GLY A 393 1.77 35.04 6.40
C GLY A 393 2.80 33.93 6.66
N GLU A 394 2.59 33.10 7.68
CA GLU A 394 3.45 31.97 8.05
C GLU A 394 3.29 30.76 7.10
N VAL A 395 2.15 30.69 6.39
CA VAL A 395 1.93 29.80 5.24
C VAL A 395 1.44 30.67 4.08
N SER A 396 2.11 30.62 2.93
CA SER A 396 1.77 31.49 1.81
C SER A 396 0.48 31.05 1.10
N GLN A 397 -0.26 32.00 0.53
CA GLN A 397 -1.40 31.70 -0.36
C GLN A 397 -0.98 30.81 -1.54
N SER A 398 0.23 30.99 -2.07
CA SER A 398 0.77 30.15 -3.15
C SER A 398 0.98 28.69 -2.74
N ARG A 399 1.33 28.42 -1.48
CA ARG A 399 1.45 27.05 -0.94
C ARG A 399 0.06 26.39 -0.84
N ILE A 400 -0.94 27.14 -0.38
CA ILE A 400 -2.34 26.69 -0.36
C ILE A 400 -2.83 26.38 -1.78
N ASP A 401 -2.56 27.28 -2.74
CA ASP A 401 -2.98 27.10 -4.13
C ASP A 401 -2.30 25.89 -4.79
N ASP A 402 -1.01 25.63 -4.51
CA ASP A 402 -0.32 24.40 -4.97
C ASP A 402 -0.97 23.13 -4.39
N ALA A 403 -1.27 23.10 -3.09
CA ALA A 403 -1.91 21.96 -2.44
C ALA A 403 -3.27 21.65 -3.07
N VAL A 404 -4.11 22.68 -3.18
CA VAL A 404 -5.45 22.55 -3.77
C VAL A 404 -5.37 22.14 -5.24
N ARG A 405 -4.43 22.70 -6.01
CA ARG A 405 -4.24 22.33 -7.42
C ARG A 405 -3.91 20.86 -7.57
N ARG A 406 -3.04 20.30 -6.72
CA ARG A 406 -2.68 18.88 -6.71
C ARG A 406 -3.86 17.97 -6.36
N ILE A 407 -4.65 18.35 -5.35
CA ILE A 407 -5.84 17.61 -4.93
C ILE A 407 -6.90 17.61 -6.03
N LEU A 408 -7.17 18.77 -6.63
CA LEU A 408 -8.11 18.88 -7.74
C LEU A 408 -7.63 18.09 -8.95
N ARG A 409 -6.33 18.16 -9.30
CA ARG A 409 -5.75 17.37 -10.39
C ARG A 409 -6.00 15.87 -10.20
N ALA A 410 -5.81 15.35 -8.99
CA ALA A 410 -6.11 13.96 -8.69
C ALA A 410 -7.60 13.63 -8.89
N LYS A 411 -8.51 14.48 -8.40
CA LYS A 411 -9.96 14.32 -8.60
C LYS A 411 -10.36 14.35 -10.09
N PHE A 412 -9.80 15.26 -10.87
CA PHE A 412 -10.06 15.34 -12.31
C PHE A 412 -9.53 14.11 -13.05
N ARG A 413 -8.30 13.66 -12.79
CA ARG A 413 -7.71 12.48 -13.42
C ARG A 413 -8.44 11.19 -13.05
N ALA A 414 -8.91 11.08 -11.82
CA ALA A 414 -9.81 10.02 -11.38
C ALA A 414 -11.24 10.15 -11.98
N GLY A 415 -11.51 11.15 -12.82
CA GLY A 415 -12.81 11.36 -13.47
C GLY A 415 -13.90 11.90 -12.56
N ARG A 416 -13.58 12.26 -11.31
CA ARG A 416 -14.58 12.63 -10.29
C ARG A 416 -15.23 13.97 -10.58
N MET A 417 -14.52 14.88 -11.24
CA MET A 417 -15.09 16.18 -11.60
C MET A 417 -16.04 16.10 -12.81
N ASP A 418 -15.87 15.10 -13.67
CA ASP A 418 -16.72 14.88 -14.85
C ASP A 418 -17.87 13.90 -14.54
N GLN A 419 -17.59 12.90 -13.70
CA GLN A 419 -18.56 11.91 -13.22
C GLN A 419 -18.52 11.83 -11.68
N PRO A 420 -19.16 12.80 -10.97
CA PRO A 420 -19.17 12.89 -9.51
C PRO A 420 -19.60 11.63 -8.77
N ASN A 421 -20.47 10.80 -9.36
CA ASN A 421 -20.95 9.59 -8.71
C ASN A 421 -20.19 8.30 -9.10
N GLY A 422 -19.15 8.44 -9.92
CA GLY A 422 -18.34 7.32 -10.37
C GLY A 422 -18.98 6.51 -11.51
N PRO A 423 -18.30 5.45 -11.96
CA PRO A 423 -18.71 4.61 -13.07
C PRO A 423 -19.99 3.84 -12.74
N ALA A 424 -21.05 4.07 -13.54
CA ALA A 424 -22.36 3.46 -13.33
C ALA A 424 -22.36 1.93 -13.39
N ALA A 425 -21.41 1.31 -14.12
CA ALA A 425 -21.29 -0.14 -14.25
C ALA A 425 -20.88 -0.85 -12.96
N TYR A 426 -20.17 -0.16 -12.05
CA TYR A 426 -19.62 -0.76 -10.84
C TYR A 426 -20.26 -0.22 -9.56
N ARG A 427 -20.73 1.04 -9.57
CA ARG A 427 -21.26 1.68 -8.36
C ARG A 427 -22.52 0.98 -7.84
N ASN A 428 -22.62 0.82 -6.53
CA ASN A 428 -23.78 0.20 -5.85
C ASN A 428 -24.16 -1.18 -6.40
N ASN A 429 -23.20 -1.95 -6.90
CA ASN A 429 -23.43 -3.29 -7.44
C ASN A 429 -22.93 -4.36 -6.45
N PRO A 430 -23.78 -4.85 -5.52
CA PRO A 430 -23.35 -5.80 -4.49
C PRO A 430 -22.90 -7.15 -5.05
N SER A 431 -23.23 -7.50 -6.30
CA SER A 431 -22.76 -8.75 -6.93
C SER A 431 -21.26 -8.78 -7.21
N LEU A 432 -20.60 -7.61 -7.19
CA LEU A 432 -19.14 -7.51 -7.32
C LEU A 432 -18.41 -7.82 -6.02
N ILE A 433 -19.03 -7.52 -4.87
CA ILE A 433 -18.44 -7.75 -3.54
C ILE A 433 -18.30 -9.25 -3.32
N GLY A 434 -17.07 -9.74 -3.17
CA GLY A 434 -16.84 -11.17 -2.95
C GLY A 434 -17.23 -12.06 -4.12
N SER A 435 -17.24 -11.55 -5.35
CA SER A 435 -17.67 -12.31 -6.54
C SER A 435 -16.82 -13.57 -6.74
N SER A 436 -17.39 -14.61 -7.35
CA SER A 436 -16.65 -15.84 -7.65
C SER A 436 -15.42 -15.60 -8.54
N ALA A 437 -15.49 -14.62 -9.44
CA ALA A 437 -14.37 -14.22 -10.29
C ALA A 437 -13.22 -13.59 -9.47
N HIS A 438 -13.54 -12.72 -8.51
CA HIS A 438 -12.52 -12.11 -7.64
C HIS A 438 -11.93 -13.14 -6.67
N ARG A 439 -12.77 -14.02 -6.10
CA ARG A 439 -12.31 -15.13 -5.26
C ARG A 439 -11.43 -16.13 -6.03
N ALA A 440 -11.67 -16.35 -7.32
CA ALA A 440 -10.78 -17.15 -8.15
C ALA A 440 -9.39 -16.52 -8.29
N ILE A 441 -9.30 -15.20 -8.43
CA ILE A 441 -8.01 -14.47 -8.43
C ILE A 441 -7.33 -14.60 -7.06
N ALA A 442 -8.07 -14.46 -5.97
CA ALA A 442 -7.52 -14.62 -4.62
C ALA A 442 -7.01 -16.04 -4.36
N ARG A 443 -7.75 -17.07 -4.79
CA ARG A 443 -7.32 -18.48 -4.71
C ARG A 443 -6.04 -18.73 -5.52
N GLU A 444 -5.95 -18.20 -6.74
CA GLU A 444 -4.72 -18.25 -7.55
C GLU A 444 -3.55 -17.58 -6.82
N ALA A 445 -3.78 -16.42 -6.21
CA ALA A 445 -2.77 -15.70 -5.45
C ALA A 445 -2.30 -16.47 -4.22
N VAL A 446 -3.21 -17.15 -3.51
CA VAL A 446 -2.86 -18.04 -2.40
C VAL A 446 -1.95 -19.16 -2.89
N SER A 447 -2.33 -19.89 -3.95
CA SER A 447 -1.52 -21.01 -4.44
C SER A 447 -0.13 -20.58 -4.91
N LYS A 448 -0.04 -19.41 -5.56
CA LYS A 448 1.24 -18.84 -6.02
C LYS A 448 2.12 -18.28 -4.90
N SER A 449 1.54 -17.89 -3.76
CA SER A 449 2.30 -17.26 -2.66
C SER A 449 3.02 -18.27 -1.77
N LEU A 450 2.57 -19.52 -1.75
CA LEU A 450 3.12 -20.53 -0.84
C LEU A 450 4.57 -20.85 -1.17
N VAL A 451 5.42 -20.82 -0.15
CA VAL A 451 6.83 -21.21 -0.26
C VAL A 451 7.05 -22.56 0.42
N LEU A 452 7.44 -23.57 -0.36
CA LEU A 452 7.79 -24.88 0.14
C LEU A 452 9.24 -24.87 0.66
N LEU A 453 9.40 -24.87 1.99
CA LEU A 453 10.72 -24.80 2.64
C LEU A 453 11.33 -26.18 2.88
N LYS A 454 10.49 -27.20 3.06
CA LYS A 454 10.92 -28.57 3.31
C LYS A 454 9.91 -29.57 2.73
N ASN A 455 10.41 -30.65 2.12
CA ASN A 455 9.58 -31.76 1.62
C ASN A 455 10.36 -33.09 1.66
N GLU A 456 10.54 -33.67 2.84
CA GLU A 456 11.23 -34.96 2.98
C GLU A 456 10.41 -36.11 2.39
N SER A 457 11.11 -37.08 1.80
CA SER A 457 10.50 -38.28 1.21
C SER A 457 9.42 -38.00 0.16
N SER A 458 9.35 -36.78 -0.39
CA SER A 458 8.31 -36.34 -1.32
C SER A 458 6.89 -36.56 -0.78
N ILE A 459 6.66 -36.24 0.50
CA ILE A 459 5.33 -36.36 1.13
C ILE A 459 4.27 -35.46 0.47
N LEU A 460 4.68 -34.30 -0.05
CA LEU A 460 3.84 -33.49 -0.91
C LEU A 460 4.10 -33.85 -2.39
N PRO A 461 3.04 -33.98 -3.22
CA PRO A 461 1.63 -33.75 -2.88
C PRO A 461 0.98 -34.89 -2.09
N LEU A 462 0.00 -34.54 -1.25
CA LEU A 462 -0.82 -35.46 -0.46
C LEU A 462 -1.77 -36.27 -1.35
N SER A 463 -2.13 -37.48 -0.91
CA SER A 463 -3.16 -38.28 -1.56
C SER A 463 -4.56 -37.71 -1.36
N LYS A 464 -5.34 -37.62 -2.44
CA LYS A 464 -6.76 -37.22 -2.41
C LYS A 464 -7.72 -38.32 -1.95
N THR A 465 -7.23 -39.50 -1.60
CA THR A 465 -8.04 -40.62 -1.09
C THR A 465 -7.52 -41.19 0.24
N GLY A 466 -6.46 -40.59 0.81
CA GLY A 466 -5.86 -41.02 2.07
C GLY A 466 -6.68 -40.58 3.29
N LYS A 467 -6.25 -41.04 4.47
CA LYS A 467 -6.75 -40.59 5.77
C LYS A 467 -5.88 -39.45 6.28
N ILE A 468 -6.47 -38.29 6.53
CA ILE A 468 -5.74 -37.07 6.87
C ILE A 468 -6.27 -36.55 8.21
N TYR A 469 -5.38 -36.28 9.15
CA TYR A 469 -5.72 -35.54 10.36
C TYR A 469 -5.22 -34.10 10.23
N VAL A 470 -6.14 -33.14 10.21
CA VAL A 470 -5.80 -31.72 10.14
C VAL A 470 -6.00 -31.12 11.53
N THR A 471 -4.97 -30.48 12.05
CA THR A 471 -4.91 -30.01 13.44
C THR A 471 -4.16 -28.69 13.56
N GLY A 472 -4.22 -28.06 14.73
CA GLY A 472 -3.57 -26.79 15.02
C GLY A 472 -4.54 -25.62 15.02
N GLU A 473 -4.18 -24.57 15.75
CA GLU A 473 -5.07 -23.44 16.04
C GLU A 473 -5.49 -22.62 14.81
N ALA A 474 -4.74 -22.74 13.70
CA ALA A 474 -5.01 -22.04 12.45
C ALA A 474 -5.74 -22.93 11.41
N ALA A 475 -5.99 -24.21 11.70
CA ALA A 475 -6.54 -25.16 10.72
C ALA A 475 -7.96 -24.79 10.27
N ASP A 476 -8.83 -24.47 11.23
CA ASP A 476 -10.22 -24.07 10.99
C ASP A 476 -10.51 -22.68 11.58
N ASN A 477 -9.55 -21.76 11.39
CA ASN A 477 -9.61 -20.41 11.94
C ASN A 477 -9.36 -19.38 10.84
N ILE A 478 -10.43 -18.78 10.35
CA ILE A 478 -10.35 -17.78 9.29
C ILE A 478 -9.59 -16.53 9.75
N ASP A 479 -9.71 -16.14 11.02
CA ASP A 479 -9.14 -14.90 11.53
C ASP A 479 -7.61 -14.91 11.41
N MET A 480 -6.98 -16.04 11.74
CA MET A 480 -5.51 -16.19 11.66
C MET A 480 -5.00 -16.11 10.21
N GLN A 481 -5.72 -16.67 9.24
CA GLN A 481 -5.28 -16.62 7.84
C GLN A 481 -5.53 -15.25 7.18
N LEU A 482 -6.45 -14.44 7.72
CA LEU A 482 -6.72 -13.08 7.24
C LEU A 482 -5.65 -12.08 7.70
N GLY A 483 -5.22 -12.19 8.95
CA GLY A 483 -4.24 -11.27 9.55
C GLY A 483 -4.83 -9.91 9.97
N GLY A 484 -3.96 -8.91 10.14
CA GLY A 484 -4.36 -7.53 10.45
C GLY A 484 -5.12 -6.88 9.30
N TRP A 485 -5.72 -5.71 9.56
CA TRP A 485 -6.49 -4.94 8.57
C TRP A 485 -7.72 -5.65 7.96
N THR A 486 -8.28 -6.64 8.65
CA THR A 486 -9.52 -7.33 8.26
C THR A 486 -10.55 -7.31 9.38
N MET A 487 -11.75 -6.78 9.10
CA MET A 487 -12.86 -6.60 10.05
C MET A 487 -12.44 -5.88 11.36
N GLY A 488 -11.42 -5.04 11.30
CA GLY A 488 -10.73 -4.50 12.45
C GLY A 488 -9.29 -4.12 12.13
N TRP A 489 -8.76 -3.16 12.87
CA TRP A 489 -7.38 -2.71 12.71
C TRP A 489 -6.37 -3.84 13.01
N GLN A 490 -6.50 -4.48 14.17
CA GLN A 490 -5.63 -5.59 14.59
C GLN A 490 -6.05 -6.96 13.99
N GLY A 491 -7.04 -6.99 13.10
CA GLY A 491 -7.71 -8.20 12.62
C GLY A 491 -9.10 -8.36 13.21
N VAL A 492 -9.70 -9.54 13.01
CA VAL A 492 -11.09 -9.83 13.42
C VAL A 492 -11.23 -9.69 14.93
N ASP A 493 -12.00 -8.68 15.36
CA ASP A 493 -12.28 -8.40 16.77
C ASP A 493 -13.63 -9.00 17.19
N ARG A 494 -13.58 -10.27 17.63
CA ARG A 494 -14.78 -10.98 18.08
C ARG A 494 -15.39 -10.41 19.35
N ASP A 495 -14.58 -9.79 20.21
CA ASP A 495 -15.03 -9.20 21.47
C ASP A 495 -15.92 -7.97 21.22
N ASN A 496 -15.69 -7.26 20.12
CA ASN A 496 -16.55 -6.19 19.62
C ASN A 496 -17.63 -6.68 18.64
N GLY A 497 -17.93 -7.98 18.62
CA GLY A 497 -19.01 -8.58 17.83
C GLY A 497 -18.74 -8.64 16.32
N LYS A 498 -17.51 -8.38 15.88
CA LYS A 498 -17.15 -8.45 14.46
C LYS A 498 -16.79 -9.89 14.08
N SER A 499 -17.23 -10.30 12.90
CA SER A 499 -16.90 -11.60 12.32
C SER A 499 -16.75 -11.46 10.82
N PHE A 500 -15.83 -12.24 10.26
CA PHE A 500 -15.70 -12.35 8.80
C PHE A 500 -16.65 -13.44 8.27
N SER A 501 -17.39 -13.12 7.22
CA SER A 501 -18.27 -14.06 6.52
C SER A 501 -17.84 -14.21 5.05
N GLY A 502 -18.02 -15.41 4.48
CA GLY A 502 -17.79 -15.68 3.06
C GLY A 502 -16.40 -16.24 2.70
N GLY A 503 -15.52 -16.53 3.66
CA GLY A 503 -14.22 -17.18 3.43
C GLY A 503 -14.23 -18.70 3.57
N THR A 504 -13.18 -19.35 3.10
CA THR A 504 -12.91 -20.77 3.27
C THR A 504 -11.66 -20.95 4.14
N THR A 505 -11.80 -21.64 5.27
CA THR A 505 -10.66 -22.00 6.13
C THR A 505 -9.76 -23.04 5.44
N ILE A 506 -8.51 -23.19 5.88
CA ILE A 506 -7.59 -24.19 5.32
C ILE A 506 -8.18 -25.61 5.40
N LEU A 507 -8.74 -26.01 6.56
CA LEU A 507 -9.42 -27.30 6.73
C LEU A 507 -10.57 -27.47 5.73
N ASN A 508 -11.45 -26.47 5.62
CA ASN A 508 -12.59 -26.57 4.70
C ASN A 508 -12.14 -26.53 3.24
N GLY A 509 -11.08 -25.82 2.91
CA GLY A 509 -10.44 -25.81 1.59
C GLY A 509 -9.89 -27.19 1.23
N MET A 510 -9.22 -27.87 2.18
CA MET A 510 -8.75 -29.24 1.97
C MET A 510 -9.91 -30.21 1.71
N LYS A 511 -11.02 -30.09 2.46
CA LYS A 511 -12.23 -30.90 2.24
C LYS A 511 -12.86 -30.65 0.86
N GLN A 512 -12.83 -29.40 0.38
CA GLN A 512 -13.33 -29.04 -0.95
C GLN A 512 -12.47 -29.62 -2.07
N VAL A 513 -11.14 -29.58 -1.94
CA VAL A 513 -10.17 -30.01 -2.97
C VAL A 513 -10.02 -31.53 -3.03
N ALA A 514 -10.14 -32.21 -1.88
CA ALA A 514 -10.01 -33.65 -1.75
C ALA A 514 -11.27 -34.29 -1.10
N PRO A 515 -12.44 -34.23 -1.75
CA PRO A 515 -13.69 -34.75 -1.18
C PRO A 515 -13.69 -36.28 -1.00
N SER A 516 -12.77 -36.98 -1.67
CA SER A 516 -12.58 -38.42 -1.55
C SER A 516 -11.60 -38.82 -0.43
N ALA A 517 -10.94 -37.86 0.22
CA ALA A 517 -10.07 -38.13 1.36
C ALA A 517 -10.92 -38.28 2.63
N THR A 518 -10.43 -39.08 3.57
CA THR A 518 -11.07 -39.23 4.88
C THR A 518 -10.41 -38.29 5.89
N PHE A 519 -11.11 -37.23 6.30
CA PHE A 519 -10.64 -36.32 7.34
C PHE A 519 -10.96 -36.90 8.73
N THR A 520 -9.96 -37.45 9.40
CA THR A 520 -10.14 -38.12 10.70
C THR A 520 -10.23 -37.11 11.84
N SER A 521 -10.82 -37.50 12.97
CA SER A 521 -10.83 -36.71 14.21
C SER A 521 -9.69 -37.07 15.16
N SER A 522 -8.86 -38.05 14.80
CA SER A 522 -7.76 -38.60 15.59
C SER A 522 -6.51 -38.75 14.73
N SER A 523 -5.36 -38.40 15.30
CA SER A 523 -4.05 -38.60 14.68
C SER A 523 -3.71 -40.08 14.47
N GLN A 524 -4.25 -40.99 15.29
CA GLN A 524 -3.96 -42.42 15.22
C GLN A 524 -4.52 -43.08 13.95
N ASP A 525 -5.67 -42.59 13.48
CA ASP A 525 -6.36 -43.16 12.32
C ASP A 525 -5.88 -42.58 10.99
N ALA A 526 -5.04 -41.54 11.00
CA ALA A 526 -4.55 -40.87 9.81
C ALA A 526 -3.28 -41.50 9.24
N ASP A 527 -3.12 -41.41 7.92
CA ASP A 527 -1.89 -41.72 7.21
C ASP A 527 -0.88 -40.57 7.30
N VAL A 528 -1.39 -39.34 7.32
CA VAL A 528 -0.62 -38.09 7.37
C VAL A 528 -1.30 -37.04 8.22
N ILE A 529 -0.50 -36.20 8.88
CA ILE A 529 -0.98 -35.08 9.68
C ILE A 529 -0.63 -33.78 8.98
N VAL A 530 -1.61 -32.89 8.87
CA VAL A 530 -1.42 -31.50 8.46
C VAL A 530 -1.58 -30.62 9.70
N TYR A 531 -0.49 -30.00 10.14
CA TYR A 531 -0.45 -29.16 11.34
C TYR A 531 -0.36 -27.68 10.96
N VAL A 532 -1.46 -26.94 11.17
CA VAL A 532 -1.60 -25.55 10.77
C VAL A 532 -1.46 -24.63 11.99
N VAL A 533 -0.36 -23.89 12.06
CA VAL A 533 0.04 -23.07 13.22
C VAL A 533 0.71 -21.77 12.79
N GLY A 534 0.88 -20.82 13.70
CA GLY A 534 1.53 -19.57 13.34
C GLY A 534 1.22 -18.38 14.25
N GLU A 535 1.49 -17.18 13.73
CA GLU A 535 1.19 -15.93 14.40
C GLU A 535 -0.33 -15.67 14.41
N LYS A 536 -0.82 -15.05 15.49
CA LYS A 536 -2.16 -14.43 15.50
C LYS A 536 -2.15 -13.08 14.77
N PRO A 537 -3.31 -12.53 14.37
CA PRO A 537 -3.38 -11.22 13.72
C PRO A 537 -2.80 -10.07 14.56
N TYR A 538 -2.13 -9.12 13.90
CA TYR A 538 -1.60 -7.88 14.46
C TYR A 538 -1.48 -6.80 13.37
N ALA A 539 -1.37 -5.54 13.78
CA ALA A 539 -0.99 -4.43 12.91
C ALA A 539 -0.13 -3.40 13.65
N GLU A 540 0.76 -2.74 12.90
CA GLU A 540 1.62 -1.66 13.41
C GLU A 540 2.44 -2.08 14.65
N TRP A 541 2.71 -1.14 15.56
CA TRP A 541 3.52 -1.39 16.76
C TRP A 541 2.97 -2.48 17.70
N LEU A 542 1.70 -2.88 17.56
CA LEU A 542 1.16 -4.00 18.36
C LEU A 542 1.64 -5.36 17.87
N GLY A 543 2.31 -5.44 16.70
CA GLY A 543 3.02 -6.61 16.21
C GLY A 543 4.54 -6.58 16.42
N ASP A 544 5.05 -5.52 17.04
CA ASP A 544 6.48 -5.28 17.22
C ASP A 544 7.09 -6.21 18.29
N TYR A 545 8.26 -6.78 18.00
CA TYR A 545 9.02 -7.55 19.00
C TYR A 545 10.05 -6.68 19.73
N ARG A 546 9.93 -6.55 21.06
CA ARG A 546 10.79 -5.69 21.89
C ARG A 546 11.65 -6.43 22.92
N GLY A 547 11.61 -7.76 22.92
CA GLY A 547 12.48 -8.56 23.76
C GLY A 547 13.94 -8.60 23.26
N SER A 548 14.81 -9.21 24.05
CA SER A 548 16.24 -9.34 23.73
C SER A 548 16.58 -10.53 22.82
N ASN A 549 15.70 -11.54 22.72
CA ASN A 549 15.95 -12.76 21.96
C ASN A 549 14.76 -13.13 21.05
N PHE A 550 14.86 -12.77 19.77
CA PHE A 550 13.83 -13.03 18.77
C PHE A 550 13.75 -14.49 18.32
N GLU A 551 14.74 -15.34 18.66
CA GLU A 551 14.77 -16.76 18.27
C GLU A 551 13.52 -17.50 18.75
N GLY A 552 12.86 -18.19 17.83
CA GLY A 552 11.68 -19.00 18.09
C GLY A 552 10.42 -18.22 18.46
N GLN A 553 10.44 -16.89 18.48
CA GLN A 553 9.34 -16.07 18.98
C GLN A 553 8.17 -15.99 17.99
N ILE A 554 6.98 -16.33 18.46
CA ILE A 554 5.73 -16.25 17.71
C ILE A 554 4.79 -15.25 18.39
N TYR A 555 4.28 -14.27 17.64
CA TYR A 555 3.30 -13.32 18.16
C TYR A 555 1.99 -14.00 18.58
N ARG A 556 1.44 -13.64 19.75
CA ARG A 556 0.22 -14.24 20.30
C ARG A 556 -0.89 -13.25 20.62
N SER A 557 -0.58 -12.09 21.17
CA SER A 557 -1.62 -11.13 21.59
C SER A 557 -0.99 -9.78 21.92
N PHE A 558 -1.84 -8.80 22.20
CA PHE A 558 -1.43 -7.55 22.83
C PHE A 558 -2.38 -7.22 23.98
N THR A 559 -1.90 -6.41 24.92
CA THR A 559 -2.73 -5.86 26.01
C THR A 559 -2.67 -4.34 25.99
N TRP A 560 -3.81 -3.69 25.73
CA TRP A 560 -3.89 -2.22 25.73
C TRP A 560 -3.59 -1.65 27.12
N GLY A 561 -2.67 -0.69 27.20
CA GLY A 561 -2.27 -0.07 28.47
C GLY A 561 -1.53 -1.02 29.43
N GLY A 562 -1.21 -2.22 28.97
CA GLY A 562 -0.44 -3.24 29.69
C GLY A 562 0.97 -3.41 29.11
N PRO A 563 1.58 -4.61 29.22
CA PRO A 563 2.96 -4.85 28.79
C PRO A 563 3.18 -4.83 27.26
N GLY A 564 2.17 -4.47 26.46
CA GLY A 564 2.26 -4.41 25.00
C GLY A 564 2.08 -5.78 24.34
N ALA A 565 2.84 -6.00 23.27
CA ALA A 565 2.81 -7.24 22.49
C ALA A 565 3.37 -8.42 23.29
N THR A 566 2.70 -9.57 23.20
CA THR A 566 3.09 -10.83 23.84
C THR A 566 3.54 -11.84 22.79
N PHE A 567 4.73 -12.38 23.00
CA PHE A 567 5.32 -13.43 22.19
C PHE A 567 5.57 -14.67 23.06
N LYS A 568 5.60 -15.83 22.41
CA LYS A 568 5.96 -17.10 23.03
C LYS A 568 6.86 -17.88 22.10
N THR A 569 7.79 -18.67 22.64
CA THR A 569 8.64 -19.52 21.81
C THR A 569 7.86 -20.70 21.23
N VAL A 570 8.35 -21.29 20.13
CA VAL A 570 7.75 -22.51 19.54
C VAL A 570 7.68 -23.68 20.54
N GLU A 571 8.57 -23.72 21.54
CA GLU A 571 8.56 -24.69 22.64
C GLU A 571 7.46 -24.40 23.66
N GLU A 572 7.32 -23.14 24.10
CA GLU A 572 6.25 -22.72 25.03
C GLU A 572 4.86 -22.94 24.43
N LEU A 573 4.75 -22.88 23.11
CA LEU A 573 3.51 -23.18 22.37
C LEU A 573 3.26 -24.67 22.17
N GLY A 574 4.23 -25.53 22.53
CA GLY A 574 4.12 -26.97 22.39
C GLY A 574 4.12 -27.46 20.94
N TYR A 575 4.53 -26.63 19.98
CA TYR A 575 4.53 -27.04 18.56
C TYR A 575 5.52 -28.19 18.32
N ILE A 576 6.72 -28.08 18.88
CA ILE A 576 7.78 -29.10 18.75
C ILE A 576 7.38 -30.41 19.45
N SER A 577 6.85 -30.31 20.68
CA SER A 577 6.42 -31.50 21.42
C SER A 577 5.26 -32.20 20.73
N LYS A 578 4.33 -31.45 20.14
CA LYS A 578 3.20 -32.03 19.40
C LYS A 578 3.64 -32.75 18.12
N ILE A 579 4.57 -32.16 17.36
CA ILE A 579 5.16 -32.85 16.20
C ILE A 579 5.91 -34.11 16.64
N SER A 580 6.64 -34.06 17.76
CA SER A 580 7.37 -35.22 18.29
C SER A 580 6.44 -36.35 18.72
N GLU A 581 5.30 -36.03 19.34
CA GLU A 581 4.24 -36.99 19.69
C GLU A 581 3.73 -37.71 18.44
N TYR A 582 3.41 -36.95 17.39
CA TYR A 582 2.95 -37.51 16.12
C TYR A 582 3.98 -38.43 15.45
N LYS A 583 5.24 -38.02 15.42
CA LYS A 583 6.32 -38.82 14.83
C LYS A 583 6.60 -40.09 15.64
N THR A 584 6.50 -40.03 16.97
CA THR A 584 6.63 -41.20 17.84
C THR A 584 5.51 -42.21 17.57
N ALA A 585 4.31 -41.75 17.21
CA ALA A 585 3.20 -42.58 16.74
C ALA A 585 3.33 -43.05 15.28
N GLY A 586 4.50 -42.86 14.66
CA GLY A 586 4.79 -43.28 13.28
C GLY A 586 4.12 -42.41 12.21
N LYS A 587 3.58 -41.24 12.56
CA LYS A 587 2.90 -40.34 11.63
C LYS A 587 3.87 -39.36 10.99
N LYS A 588 3.61 -39.05 9.72
CA LYS A 588 4.30 -37.99 9.00
C LYS A 588 3.59 -36.66 9.18
N VAL A 589 4.33 -35.57 9.32
CA VAL A 589 3.78 -34.24 9.64
C VAL A 589 4.16 -33.21 8.58
N VAL A 590 3.13 -32.66 7.92
CA VAL A 590 3.23 -31.45 7.08
C VAL A 590 2.82 -30.25 7.92
N THR A 591 3.73 -29.32 8.16
CA THR A 591 3.40 -28.05 8.82
C THR A 591 3.05 -26.99 7.78
N VAL A 592 1.88 -26.36 7.94
CA VAL A 592 1.51 -25.13 7.23
C VAL A 592 1.64 -23.98 8.21
N PHE A 593 2.52 -23.05 7.93
CA PHE A 593 2.87 -21.97 8.84
C PHE A 593 2.31 -20.62 8.37
N ILE A 594 1.48 -20.01 9.20
CA ILE A 594 0.82 -18.71 8.96
C ILE A 594 1.60 -17.63 9.68
N SER A 595 2.13 -16.64 8.96
CA SER A 595 2.89 -15.54 9.57
C SER A 595 2.90 -14.29 8.71
N GLY A 596 3.05 -13.13 9.35
CA GLY A 596 3.24 -11.86 8.64
C GLY A 596 4.68 -11.61 8.19
N ARG A 597 5.61 -12.52 8.52
CA ARG A 597 7.04 -12.31 8.36
C ARG A 597 7.81 -13.63 8.37
N PRO A 598 9.05 -13.65 7.83
CA PRO A 598 10.02 -14.65 8.21
C PRO A 598 10.25 -14.60 9.73
N LEU A 599 10.38 -15.77 10.35
CA LEU A 599 10.70 -15.90 11.77
C LEU A 599 11.89 -16.85 11.93
N PRO A 600 12.76 -16.64 12.93
CA PRO A 600 13.84 -17.56 13.25
C PRO A 600 13.28 -18.81 13.95
N ILE A 601 12.73 -19.75 13.17
CA ILE A 601 12.02 -20.95 13.65
C ILE A 601 12.59 -22.23 13.05
N SER A 602 13.91 -22.29 12.86
CA SER A 602 14.62 -23.42 12.27
C SER A 602 14.35 -24.75 13.00
N THR A 603 14.15 -24.69 14.33
CA THR A 603 13.78 -25.87 15.14
C THR A 603 12.43 -26.46 14.72
N LEU A 604 11.44 -25.60 14.43
CA LEU A 604 10.13 -26.02 13.95
C LEU A 604 10.21 -26.62 12.54
N ILE A 605 10.95 -25.98 11.63
CA ILE A 605 11.16 -26.49 10.26
C ILE A 605 11.83 -27.87 10.31
N THR A 606 12.84 -28.04 11.18
CA THR A 606 13.58 -29.30 11.32
C THR A 606 12.69 -30.42 11.86
N ALA A 607 11.80 -30.12 12.81
CA ALA A 607 10.91 -31.11 13.42
C ALA A 607 9.93 -31.72 12.39
N SER A 608 9.42 -30.92 11.46
CA SER A 608 8.44 -31.34 10.43
C SER A 608 9.02 -32.24 9.34
N ASP A 609 8.21 -33.08 8.70
CA ASP A 609 8.62 -33.82 7.49
C ASP A 609 8.49 -32.94 6.24
N ALA A 610 7.47 -32.10 6.16
CA ALA A 610 7.36 -31.00 5.20
C ALA A 610 6.93 -29.70 5.87
N PHE A 611 7.31 -28.56 5.28
CA PHE A 611 7.04 -27.24 5.82
C PHE A 611 6.70 -26.27 4.70
N VAL A 612 5.53 -25.64 4.80
CA VAL A 612 5.03 -24.64 3.86
C VAL A 612 4.83 -23.32 4.60
N ALA A 613 5.53 -22.26 4.17
CA ALA A 613 5.21 -20.90 4.58
C ALA A 613 4.01 -20.40 3.75
N ALA A 614 2.89 -20.17 4.42
CA ALA A 614 1.64 -19.74 3.80
C ALA A 614 1.34 -18.24 3.98
N TRP A 615 2.22 -17.53 4.70
CA TRP A 615 2.09 -16.10 4.98
C TRP A 615 0.76 -15.77 5.67
N LEU A 616 0.06 -14.72 5.22
CA LEU A 616 -1.33 -14.42 5.57
C LEU A 616 -2.17 -14.55 4.28
N PRO A 617 -2.74 -15.74 3.97
CA PRO A 617 -3.27 -16.03 2.64
C PRO A 617 -4.65 -15.40 2.33
N GLY A 618 -5.32 -14.76 3.29
CA GLY A 618 -6.61 -14.10 3.03
C GLY A 618 -7.79 -15.08 3.07
N SER A 619 -8.86 -14.85 2.29
CA SER A 619 -10.14 -15.55 2.45
C SER A 619 -10.21 -16.93 1.78
N GLU A 620 -9.29 -17.25 0.88
CA GLU A 620 -9.39 -18.41 -0.02
C GLU A 620 -8.48 -19.58 0.39
N GLY A 621 -8.74 -20.19 1.55
CA GLY A 621 -7.94 -21.29 2.09
C GLY A 621 -7.86 -22.54 1.20
N ALA A 622 -8.76 -22.69 0.22
CA ALA A 622 -8.67 -23.71 -0.82
C ALA A 622 -7.39 -23.58 -1.68
N GLY A 623 -6.84 -22.38 -1.83
CA GLY A 623 -5.57 -22.20 -2.56
C GLY A 623 -4.37 -22.84 -1.86
N VAL A 624 -4.42 -22.97 -0.53
CA VAL A 624 -3.43 -23.75 0.24
C VAL A 624 -3.56 -25.23 -0.12
N ALA A 625 -4.80 -25.73 -0.12
CA ALA A 625 -5.09 -27.12 -0.45
C ALA A 625 -4.70 -27.49 -1.89
N ASP A 626 -4.86 -26.58 -2.85
CA ASP A 626 -4.44 -26.80 -4.24
C ASP A 626 -2.96 -27.20 -4.34
N VAL A 627 -2.10 -26.55 -3.55
CA VAL A 627 -0.67 -26.88 -3.49
C VAL A 627 -0.42 -28.18 -2.71
N LEU A 628 -1.07 -28.34 -1.56
CA LEU A 628 -0.87 -29.53 -0.73
C LEU A 628 -1.27 -30.82 -1.44
N PHE A 629 -2.31 -30.80 -2.29
CA PHE A 629 -2.78 -31.96 -3.06
C PHE A 629 -2.24 -32.02 -4.49
N GLY A 630 -1.41 -31.06 -4.90
CA GLY A 630 -0.75 -31.08 -6.22
C GLY A 630 -1.62 -30.66 -7.40
N ASP A 631 -2.78 -30.03 -7.17
CA ASP A 631 -3.54 -29.35 -8.22
C ASP A 631 -2.80 -28.11 -8.72
N TYR A 632 -1.91 -27.56 -7.89
CA TYR A 632 -0.99 -26.48 -8.23
C TYR A 632 0.43 -26.79 -7.74
N ALA A 633 1.45 -26.50 -8.55
CA ALA A 633 2.85 -26.69 -8.14
C ALA A 633 3.30 -25.53 -7.23
N PRO A 634 4.09 -25.77 -6.17
CA PRO A 634 4.60 -24.68 -5.34
C PRO A 634 5.58 -23.82 -6.15
N THR A 635 5.19 -22.57 -6.45
CA THR A 635 6.00 -21.62 -7.23
C THR A 635 6.54 -20.45 -6.43
N GLY A 636 6.04 -20.24 -5.21
CA GLY A 636 6.43 -19.10 -4.38
C GLY A 636 7.91 -19.13 -4.00
N LYS A 637 8.52 -17.96 -3.91
CA LYS A 637 9.90 -17.76 -3.44
C LYS A 637 9.93 -16.81 -2.26
N LEU A 638 10.87 -16.98 -1.33
CA LEU A 638 11.02 -16.05 -0.20
C LEU A 638 11.15 -14.60 -0.74
N PRO A 639 10.27 -13.67 -0.31
CA PRO A 639 10.17 -12.31 -0.84
C PRO A 639 11.29 -11.36 -0.42
#